data_AF-A0A0S2S579-F1
#
_entry.id   AF-A0A0S2S579-F1
#
_cell.length_a   1.000
_cell.length_b   1.000
_cell.length_c   1.000
_cell.angle_alpha   90.00
_cell.angle_beta   90.00
_cell.angle_gamma   90.00
#
_symmetry.space_group_name_H-M   'P 1'
#
loop_
_entity.id
_entity.type
_entity.pdbx_description
1 polymer ?
#
loop_
_entity_poly.entity_id
_entity_poly.type
_entity_poly.pdbx_seq_one_letter_code
_entity_poly.pdbx_strand_id
1 'polypeptide(L)'
;MLSKEDLLVDDFLMERNGLLEMYYAPHNEYINPSAKVVIIGLTPGWRQMRIAIQEAKAGLEKGLSDEEVCRKAKEAAGFAGTTRIHLIDMLNALDLHRQLNISSCGELFQQHRGLLHTTSLLRFPVFVAKKNYNGTHPNLISNPFLKKAALLSVHEELRIVNQALIIPLGKMVERVLHLLVREGKLDAEQ
;
A
#
# COMPACT_ATOMS: atom_id res chain seq x y z
N MET A 1 20.08 12.13 -4.17
CA MET A 1 18.75 11.61 -3.77
C MET A 1 18.11 11.07 -5.05
N LEU A 2 17.46 9.89 -5.04
CA LEU A 2 16.93 9.28 -6.27
C LEU A 2 15.85 10.18 -6.89
N SER A 3 16.01 10.47 -8.17
CA SER A 3 15.16 11.30 -9.02
C SER A 3 14.14 10.45 -9.80
N LYS A 4 13.18 11.09 -10.48
CA LYS A 4 12.21 10.35 -11.31
C LYS A 4 12.91 9.69 -12.50
N GLU A 5 13.95 10.32 -13.01
CA GLU A 5 14.79 9.86 -14.11
C GLU A 5 15.58 8.60 -13.72
N ASP A 6 15.89 8.43 -12.43
CA ASP A 6 16.57 7.23 -11.92
C ASP A 6 15.62 6.04 -11.75
N LEU A 7 14.31 6.28 -11.54
CA LEU A 7 13.36 5.26 -11.06
C LEU A 7 12.21 4.96 -12.02
N LEU A 8 11.82 5.90 -12.88
CA LEU A 8 10.79 5.70 -13.91
C LEU A 8 11.41 5.23 -15.22
N VAL A 9 12.25 4.18 -15.10
CA VAL A 9 13.04 3.55 -16.16
C VAL A 9 12.52 2.14 -16.47
N ASP A 10 12.92 1.60 -17.62
CA ASP A 10 12.40 0.31 -18.11
C ASP A 10 12.75 -0.87 -17.20
N ASP A 11 13.89 -0.83 -16.49
CA ASP A 11 14.29 -1.89 -15.54
C ASP A 11 13.29 -2.08 -14.39
N PHE A 12 12.56 -1.03 -14.01
CA PHE A 12 11.49 -1.10 -13.02
C PHE A 12 10.10 -1.18 -13.66
N LEU A 13 9.96 -0.98 -14.98
CA LEU A 13 8.65 -0.97 -15.64
C LEU A 13 8.08 -2.39 -15.70
N MET A 14 6.98 -2.60 -15.01
CA MET A 14 6.28 -3.90 -14.99
C MET A 14 5.29 -4.02 -16.14
N GLU A 15 4.51 -2.96 -16.37
CA GLU A 15 3.49 -2.96 -17.41
C GLU A 15 3.17 -1.55 -17.90
N ARG A 16 2.88 -1.43 -19.20
CA ARG A 16 2.40 -0.19 -19.84
C ARG A 16 1.08 -0.45 -20.56
N ASN A 17 0.08 0.39 -20.30
CA ASN A 17 -1.21 0.35 -20.99
C ASN A 17 -1.60 1.78 -21.44
N GLY A 18 -1.27 2.13 -22.68
CA GLY A 18 -1.39 3.50 -23.18
C GLY A 18 -0.54 4.47 -22.35
N LEU A 19 -1.17 5.43 -21.69
CA LEU A 19 -0.49 6.41 -20.83
C LEU A 19 -0.25 5.92 -19.40
N LEU A 20 -0.79 4.75 -19.02
CA LEU A 20 -0.55 4.13 -17.74
C LEU A 20 0.78 3.38 -17.74
N GLU A 21 1.54 3.56 -16.67
CA GLU A 21 2.77 2.84 -16.41
C GLU A 21 2.79 2.37 -14.95
N MET A 22 3.01 1.08 -14.75
CA MET A 22 3.17 0.47 -13.42
C MET A 22 4.64 0.09 -13.23
N TYR A 23 5.24 0.54 -12.12
CA TYR A 23 6.64 0.28 -11.82
C TYR A 23 6.80 -0.52 -10.55
N TYR A 24 7.75 -1.43 -10.53
CA TYR A 24 8.09 -2.21 -9.35
C TYR A 24 8.58 -1.31 -8.21
N ALA A 25 8.14 -1.63 -6.99
CA ALA A 25 8.70 -1.09 -5.77
C ALA A 25 8.42 -2.04 -4.58
N PRO A 26 9.38 -2.25 -3.67
CA PRO A 26 9.34 -3.37 -2.72
C PRO A 26 8.43 -3.17 -1.50
N HIS A 27 7.81 -1.99 -1.32
CA HIS A 27 7.15 -1.64 -0.05
C HIS A 27 5.79 -2.31 0.18
N ASN A 28 5.22 -2.99 -0.81
CA ASN A 28 4.05 -3.84 -0.62
C ASN A 28 4.36 -5.34 -0.81
N GLU A 29 5.65 -5.73 -0.80
CA GLU A 29 6.05 -7.13 -0.94
C GLU A 29 5.89 -7.92 0.36
N TYR A 30 6.32 -7.34 1.49
CA TYR A 30 6.16 -7.98 2.79
C TYR A 30 4.69 -7.96 3.24
N ILE A 31 4.15 -9.12 3.59
CA ILE A 31 2.81 -9.28 4.14
C ILE A 31 2.93 -9.61 5.63
N ASN A 32 2.20 -8.87 6.48
CA ASN A 32 2.15 -9.15 7.91
C ASN A 32 0.91 -9.99 8.25
N PRO A 33 1.00 -11.33 8.35
CA PRO A 33 -0.15 -12.19 8.64
C PRO A 33 -0.71 -11.99 10.06
N SER A 34 0.07 -11.40 10.96
CA SER A 34 -0.32 -11.20 12.37
C SER A 34 -1.02 -9.86 12.63
N ALA A 35 -1.21 -9.04 11.59
CA ALA A 35 -1.79 -7.71 11.74
C ALA A 35 -3.22 -7.76 12.29
N LYS A 36 -3.56 -6.73 13.08
CA LYS A 36 -4.90 -6.49 13.63
C LYS A 36 -5.61 -5.33 12.94
N VAL A 37 -4.85 -4.49 12.24
CA VAL A 37 -5.36 -3.38 11.42
C VAL A 37 -4.71 -3.45 10.05
N VAL A 38 -5.54 -3.44 9.00
CA VAL A 38 -5.10 -3.33 7.61
C VAL A 38 -5.52 -1.97 7.07
N ILE A 39 -4.56 -1.18 6.59
CA ILE A 39 -4.86 0.11 5.95
C ILE A 39 -4.58 -0.01 4.45
N ILE A 40 -5.63 0.21 3.65
CA ILE A 40 -5.59 0.01 2.20
C ILE A 40 -5.66 1.36 1.49
N GLY A 41 -4.57 1.73 0.81
CA GLY A 41 -4.50 2.87 -0.10
C GLY A 41 -4.93 2.53 -1.52
N LEU A 42 -4.90 3.53 -2.41
CA LEU A 42 -5.19 3.31 -3.84
C LEU A 42 -3.99 2.68 -4.57
N THR A 43 -2.87 3.39 -4.59
CA THR A 43 -1.61 3.01 -5.21
C THR A 43 -0.51 3.84 -4.55
N PRO A 44 0.71 3.29 -4.45
CA PRO A 44 1.84 4.06 -3.95
C PRO A 44 2.19 5.25 -4.84
N GLY A 45 2.37 6.43 -4.24
CA GLY A 45 2.83 7.61 -4.97
C GLY A 45 4.36 7.65 -5.16
N TRP A 46 4.83 8.58 -6.00
CA TRP A 46 6.24 8.88 -6.24
C TRP A 46 7.11 8.91 -4.98
N ARG A 47 6.66 9.62 -3.93
CA ARG A 47 7.42 9.73 -2.67
C ARG A 47 7.62 8.37 -2.00
N GLN A 48 6.60 7.51 -2.01
CA GLN A 48 6.67 6.19 -1.41
C GLN A 48 7.57 5.27 -2.24
N MET A 49 7.45 5.29 -3.57
CA MET A 49 8.36 4.57 -4.47
C MET A 49 9.82 4.94 -4.20
N ARG A 50 10.13 6.24 -4.15
CA ARG A 50 11.49 6.73 -3.88
C ARG A 50 12.03 6.22 -2.55
N ILE A 51 11.25 6.35 -1.46
CA ILE A 51 11.67 5.90 -0.13
C ILE A 51 11.88 4.38 -0.11
N ALA A 52 10.98 3.62 -0.73
CA ALA A 52 11.06 2.17 -0.78
C ALA A 52 12.32 1.68 -1.48
N ILE A 53 12.65 2.24 -2.65
CA ILE A 53 13.84 1.87 -3.40
C ILE A 53 15.11 2.33 -2.68
N GLN A 54 15.10 3.50 -2.03
CA GLN A 54 16.24 3.96 -1.23
C GLN A 54 16.54 3.03 -0.06
N GLU A 55 15.52 2.62 0.70
CA GLU A 55 15.70 1.64 1.78
C GLU A 55 16.11 0.27 1.25
N ALA A 56 15.54 -0.17 0.13
CA ALA A 56 15.87 -1.45 -0.43
C ALA A 56 17.32 -1.52 -0.89
N LYS A 57 17.80 -0.48 -1.59
CA LYS A 57 19.21 -0.33 -1.96
C LYS A 57 20.11 -0.40 -0.73
N ALA A 58 19.81 0.38 0.31
CA ALA A 58 20.61 0.39 1.54
C ALA A 58 20.58 -0.95 2.29
N GLY A 59 19.48 -1.70 2.21
CA GLY A 59 19.37 -3.04 2.80
C GLY A 59 20.19 -4.09 2.05
N LEU A 60 20.13 -4.06 0.71
CA LEU A 60 20.91 -4.96 -0.15
C LEU A 60 22.42 -4.72 0.00
N GLU A 61 22.86 -3.45 0.04
CA GLU A 61 24.26 -3.09 0.28
C GLU A 61 24.78 -3.59 1.64
N LYS A 62 23.90 -3.79 2.62
CA LYS A 62 24.22 -4.35 3.94
C LYS A 62 24.11 -5.88 4.00
N GLY A 63 23.78 -6.55 2.90
CA GLY A 63 23.62 -8.00 2.85
C GLY A 63 22.42 -8.54 3.63
N LEU A 64 21.37 -7.74 3.79
CA LEU A 64 20.11 -8.21 4.38
C LEU A 64 19.41 -9.21 3.44
N SER A 65 18.59 -10.10 4.00
CA SER A 65 17.73 -10.98 3.20
C SER A 65 16.65 -10.18 2.46
N ASP A 66 16.15 -10.74 1.35
CA ASP A 66 15.08 -10.12 0.55
C ASP A 66 13.83 -9.79 1.38
N GLU A 67 13.46 -10.66 2.31
CA GLU A 67 12.34 -10.44 3.22
C GLU A 67 12.58 -9.23 4.13
N GLU A 68 13.77 -9.12 4.74
CA GLU A 68 14.12 -7.98 5.60
C GLU A 68 14.23 -6.67 4.81
N VAL A 69 14.72 -6.73 3.58
CA VAL A 69 14.75 -5.60 2.63
C VAL A 69 13.32 -5.12 2.35
N CYS A 70 12.42 -6.03 1.99
CA CYS A 70 11.02 -5.71 1.71
C CYS A 70 10.28 -5.19 2.95
N ARG A 71 10.53 -5.80 4.12
CA ARG A 71 9.98 -5.34 5.40
C ARG A 71 10.42 -3.91 5.69
N LYS A 72 11.72 -3.60 5.65
CA LYS A 72 12.23 -2.24 5.89
C LYS A 72 11.70 -1.21 4.88
N ALA A 73 11.60 -1.59 3.60
CA ALA A 73 11.01 -0.74 2.58
C ALA A 73 9.53 -0.43 2.87
N LYS A 74 8.73 -1.43 3.26
CA LYS A 74 7.34 -1.24 3.73
C LYS A 74 7.29 -0.29 4.91
N GLU A 75 8.20 -0.49 5.86
CA GLU A 75 8.20 0.27 7.11
C GLU A 75 8.45 1.76 6.88
N ALA A 76 9.44 2.07 6.06
CA ALA A 76 9.79 3.43 5.72
C ALA A 76 8.75 4.10 4.81
N ALA A 77 8.29 3.39 3.77
CA ALA A 77 7.47 3.99 2.71
C ALA A 77 5.96 4.04 3.01
N GLY A 78 5.43 3.18 3.90
CA GLY A 78 3.99 3.11 4.18
C GLY A 78 3.38 4.46 4.56
N PHE A 79 2.56 5.03 3.68
CA PHE A 79 1.94 6.36 3.81
C PHE A 79 2.92 7.52 4.11
N ALA A 80 4.20 7.38 3.78
CA ALA A 80 5.25 8.28 4.22
C ALA A 80 4.98 9.76 3.90
N GLY A 81 5.20 10.65 4.89
CA GLY A 81 4.99 12.08 4.78
C GLY A 81 3.79 12.58 5.58
N THR A 82 3.20 13.69 5.11
CA THR A 82 2.03 14.32 5.74
C THR A 82 0.82 13.39 5.76
N THR A 83 0.70 12.48 4.78
CA THR A 83 -0.34 11.45 4.76
C THR A 83 -0.35 10.57 6.01
N ARG A 84 0.83 10.09 6.46
CA ARG A 84 0.93 9.28 7.69
C ARG A 84 0.50 10.08 8.92
N ILE A 85 0.88 11.35 9.01
CA ILE A 85 0.53 12.22 10.13
C ILE A 85 -0.98 12.38 10.21
N HIS A 86 -1.63 12.82 9.11
CA HIS A 86 -3.08 12.98 9.08
C HIS A 86 -3.84 11.67 9.33
N LEU A 87 -3.32 10.55 8.85
CA LEU A 87 -3.87 9.23 9.12
C LEU A 87 -3.81 8.89 10.61
N ILE A 88 -2.67 9.11 11.26
CA ILE A 88 -2.53 8.91 12.71
C ILE A 88 -3.52 9.79 13.48
N ASP A 89 -3.63 11.07 13.14
CA ASP A 89 -4.54 12.00 13.80
C ASP A 89 -6.00 11.56 13.66
N MET A 90 -6.41 11.14 12.47
CA MET A 90 -7.75 10.60 12.21
C MET A 90 -8.03 9.34 13.02
N LEU A 91 -7.09 8.38 13.05
CA LEU A 91 -7.26 7.13 13.79
C LEU A 91 -7.30 7.37 15.31
N ASN A 92 -6.53 8.34 15.81
CA ASN A 92 -6.59 8.78 17.20
C ASN A 92 -7.94 9.42 17.53
N ALA A 93 -8.46 10.29 16.66
CA ALA A 93 -9.77 10.92 16.83
C ALA A 93 -10.93 9.90 16.82
N LEU A 94 -10.72 8.73 16.22
CA LEU A 94 -11.65 7.59 16.25
C LEU A 94 -11.42 6.65 17.46
N ASP A 95 -10.55 7.03 18.39
CA ASP A 95 -10.19 6.24 19.59
C ASP A 95 -9.68 4.81 19.29
N LEU A 96 -9.16 4.55 18.08
CA LEU A 96 -8.68 3.21 17.70
C LEU A 96 -7.54 2.74 18.61
N HIS A 97 -6.68 3.65 19.05
CA HIS A 97 -5.60 3.37 19.99
C HIS A 97 -6.09 2.70 21.28
N ARG A 98 -7.28 3.06 21.78
CA ARG A 98 -7.88 2.45 22.98
C ARG A 98 -8.30 1.01 22.73
N GLN A 99 -8.88 0.72 21.57
CA GLN A 99 -9.27 -0.65 21.19
C GLN A 99 -8.06 -1.57 21.04
N LEU A 100 -6.91 -1.00 20.67
CA LEU A 100 -5.65 -1.73 20.50
C LEU A 100 -4.80 -1.76 21.77
N ASN A 101 -5.23 -1.13 22.86
CA ASN A 101 -4.47 -0.97 24.11
C ASN A 101 -3.07 -0.35 23.91
N ILE A 102 -2.97 0.65 23.04
CA ILE A 102 -1.74 1.43 22.79
C ILE A 102 -1.97 2.92 23.09
N SER A 103 -0.90 3.67 23.35
CA SER A 103 -1.04 5.08 23.79
C SER A 103 -1.51 6.00 22.65
N SER A 104 -1.15 5.68 21.41
CA SER A 104 -1.50 6.45 20.21
C SER A 104 -1.38 5.56 18.97
N CYS A 105 -2.22 5.80 17.96
CA CYS A 105 -2.12 5.14 16.65
C CYS A 105 -0.79 5.44 15.94
N GLY A 106 -0.01 6.43 16.40
CA GLY A 106 1.36 6.64 15.95
C GLY A 106 2.28 5.46 16.23
N GLU A 107 2.02 4.71 17.31
CA GLU A 107 2.81 3.52 17.67
C GLU A 107 2.67 2.38 16.67
N LEU A 108 1.57 2.33 15.89
CA LEU A 108 1.39 1.38 14.78
C LEU A 108 2.45 1.54 13.68
N PHE A 109 3.05 2.72 13.54
CA PHE A 109 4.12 3.00 12.59
C PHE A 109 5.51 2.95 13.25
N GLN A 110 5.60 2.57 14.53
CA GLN A 110 6.83 2.55 15.34
C GLN A 110 6.93 1.23 16.13
N GLN A 111 6.84 1.26 17.46
CA GLN A 111 7.06 0.11 18.34
C GLN A 111 6.01 -1.00 18.18
N HIS A 112 4.76 -0.68 17.87
CA HIS A 112 3.66 -1.65 17.72
C HIS A 112 3.39 -2.02 16.26
N ARG A 113 4.43 -2.01 15.43
CA ARG A 113 4.30 -2.23 13.98
C ARG A 113 3.80 -3.62 13.60
N GLY A 114 4.00 -4.62 14.46
CA GLY A 114 3.43 -5.96 14.28
C GLY A 114 1.89 -5.98 14.23
N LEU A 115 1.21 -4.96 14.76
CA LEU A 115 -0.25 -4.85 14.69
C LEU A 115 -0.76 -4.30 13.35
N LEU A 116 0.12 -3.67 12.56
CA LEU A 116 -0.25 -2.95 11.34
C LEU A 116 0.18 -3.71 10.10
N HIS A 117 -0.73 -3.77 9.13
CA HIS A 117 -0.42 -4.06 7.75
C HIS A 117 -0.84 -2.88 6.88
N THR A 118 0.05 -2.41 6.01
CA THR A 118 -0.27 -1.36 5.03
C THR A 118 -0.18 -1.94 3.64
N THR A 119 -1.19 -1.70 2.81
CA THR A 119 -1.18 -2.11 1.41
C THR A 119 -1.90 -1.10 0.52
N SER A 120 -2.06 -1.41 -0.75
CA SER A 120 -2.78 -0.61 -1.74
C SER A 120 -3.56 -1.53 -2.68
N LEU A 121 -4.69 -1.05 -3.20
CA LEU A 121 -5.43 -1.76 -4.24
C LEU A 121 -4.50 -2.16 -5.38
N LEU A 122 -3.81 -1.18 -5.97
CA LEU A 122 -2.75 -1.40 -6.93
C LEU A 122 -1.45 -1.55 -6.12
N ARG A 123 -0.97 -2.79 -5.98
CA ARG A 123 0.21 -3.16 -5.18
C ARG A 123 1.43 -2.29 -5.48
N PHE A 124 1.61 -1.93 -6.75
CA PHE A 124 2.78 -1.19 -7.23
C PHE A 124 2.44 0.25 -7.64
N PRO A 125 3.43 1.17 -7.60
CA PRO A 125 3.27 2.54 -8.11
C PRO A 125 2.72 2.58 -9.53
N VAL A 126 1.59 3.27 -9.70
CA VAL A 126 1.00 3.53 -11.02
C VAL A 126 1.04 5.02 -11.33
N PHE A 127 1.47 5.35 -12.54
CA PHE A 127 1.52 6.69 -13.07
C PHE A 127 0.71 6.83 -14.35
N VAL A 128 0.14 8.00 -14.56
CA VAL A 128 -0.46 8.42 -15.84
C VAL A 128 0.37 9.58 -16.36
N ALA A 129 1.00 9.40 -17.53
CA ALA A 129 1.91 10.41 -18.11
C ALA A 129 2.92 10.94 -17.06
N LYS A 130 3.61 10.02 -16.35
CA LYS A 130 4.61 10.29 -15.29
C LYS A 130 4.11 11.06 -14.05
N LYS A 131 2.79 11.25 -13.90
CA LYS A 131 2.14 11.81 -12.69
C LYS A 131 1.47 10.70 -11.89
N ASN A 132 1.39 10.85 -10.55
CA ASN A 132 0.75 9.86 -9.69
C ASN A 132 -0.67 9.59 -10.17
N TYR A 133 -1.04 8.31 -10.30
CA TYR A 133 -2.42 7.93 -10.56
C TYR A 133 -3.31 8.20 -9.35
N ASN A 134 -4.50 8.75 -9.58
CA ASN A 134 -5.44 9.19 -8.54
C ASN A 134 -6.75 8.40 -8.50
N GLY A 135 -6.91 7.39 -9.37
CA GLY A 135 -8.09 6.52 -9.39
C GLY A 135 -9.17 6.93 -10.39
N THR A 136 -9.09 8.10 -11.01
CA THR A 136 -10.21 8.65 -11.81
C THR A 136 -9.97 8.66 -13.31
N HIS A 137 -8.75 8.96 -13.78
CA HIS A 137 -8.44 9.09 -15.20
C HIS A 137 -7.19 8.28 -15.59
N PRO A 138 -7.35 7.11 -16.23
CA PRO A 138 -8.62 6.42 -16.49
C PRO A 138 -9.29 5.90 -15.20
N ASN A 139 -10.58 5.61 -15.23
CA ASN A 139 -11.29 5.10 -14.05
C ASN A 139 -10.82 3.67 -13.73
N LEU A 140 -10.50 3.40 -12.45
CA LEU A 140 -9.94 2.13 -12.02
C LEU A 140 -10.85 0.94 -12.35
N ILE A 141 -12.16 1.08 -12.11
CA ILE A 141 -13.12 -0.03 -12.24
C ILE A 141 -13.46 -0.28 -13.72
N SER A 142 -13.59 0.75 -14.54
CA SER A 142 -13.94 0.55 -15.96
C SER A 142 -12.74 0.21 -16.84
N ASN A 143 -11.51 0.48 -16.39
CA ASN A 143 -10.29 0.08 -17.11
C ASN A 143 -9.94 -1.39 -16.79
N PRO A 144 -9.94 -2.32 -17.76
CA PRO A 144 -9.71 -3.74 -17.50
C PRO A 144 -8.35 -4.07 -16.87
N PHE A 145 -7.29 -3.36 -17.29
CA PHE A 145 -5.95 -3.54 -16.75
C PHE A 145 -5.89 -3.15 -15.27
N LEU A 146 -6.35 -1.95 -14.92
CA LEU A 146 -6.37 -1.48 -13.54
C LEU A 146 -7.29 -2.30 -12.65
N LYS A 147 -8.49 -2.66 -13.13
CA LYS A 147 -9.43 -3.49 -12.39
C LYS A 147 -8.82 -4.86 -12.08
N LYS A 148 -8.20 -5.51 -13.07
CA LYS A 148 -7.55 -6.82 -12.90
C LYS A 148 -6.42 -6.72 -11.89
N ALA A 149 -5.52 -5.76 -12.05
CA ALA A 149 -4.39 -5.55 -11.14
C ALA A 149 -4.88 -5.31 -9.70
N ALA A 150 -5.89 -4.46 -9.51
CA ALA A 150 -6.42 -4.13 -8.20
C ALA A 150 -7.09 -5.32 -7.50
N LEU A 151 -7.94 -6.07 -8.20
CA LEU A 151 -8.68 -7.18 -7.61
C LEU A 151 -7.78 -8.37 -7.27
N LEU A 152 -6.78 -8.66 -8.11
CA LEU A 152 -5.88 -9.79 -7.88
C LEU A 152 -5.03 -9.59 -6.63
N SER A 153 -4.32 -8.46 -6.53
CA SER A 153 -3.39 -8.25 -5.42
C SER A 153 -4.08 -8.15 -4.08
N VAL A 154 -5.16 -7.38 -3.98
CA VAL A 154 -5.82 -7.15 -2.70
C VAL A 154 -6.54 -8.41 -2.20
N HIS A 155 -7.11 -9.22 -3.10
CA HIS A 155 -7.80 -10.45 -2.71
C HIS A 155 -6.82 -11.48 -2.14
N GLU A 156 -5.67 -11.68 -2.80
CA GLU A 156 -4.64 -12.62 -2.32
C GLU A 156 -4.11 -12.20 -0.94
N GLU A 157 -3.86 -10.91 -0.75
CA GLU A 157 -3.31 -10.37 0.48
C GLU A 157 -4.29 -10.41 1.66
N LEU A 158 -5.58 -10.09 1.43
CA LEU A 158 -6.62 -10.14 2.47
C LEU A 158 -6.98 -11.57 2.88
N ARG A 159 -6.73 -12.58 2.04
CA ARG A 159 -6.86 -13.98 2.45
C ARG A 159 -5.83 -14.39 3.50
N ILE A 160 -4.64 -13.78 3.45
CA ILE A 160 -3.56 -14.01 4.41
C ILE A 160 -3.85 -13.23 5.70
N VAL A 161 -4.28 -11.98 5.59
CA VAL A 161 -4.59 -11.11 6.73
C VAL A 161 -6.10 -11.08 7.00
N ASN A 162 -6.63 -12.21 7.46
CA ASN A 162 -8.07 -12.45 7.55
C ASN A 162 -8.70 -12.21 8.93
N GLN A 163 -7.94 -11.71 9.91
CA GLN A 163 -8.42 -11.40 11.26
C GLN A 163 -8.04 -9.97 11.69
N ALA A 164 -8.30 -9.00 10.80
CA ALA A 164 -7.93 -7.61 10.99
C ALA A 164 -9.07 -6.67 10.59
N LEU A 165 -9.16 -5.54 11.28
CA LEU A 165 -10.02 -4.43 10.89
C LEU A 165 -9.49 -3.79 9.60
N ILE A 166 -10.33 -3.74 8.56
CA ILE A 166 -9.96 -3.12 7.28
C ILE A 166 -10.34 -1.63 7.27
N ILE A 167 -9.35 -0.78 7.01
CA ILE A 167 -9.50 0.67 6.90
C ILE A 167 -9.23 1.11 5.45
N PRO A 168 -10.27 1.31 4.62
CA PRO A 168 -10.11 1.80 3.27
C PRO A 168 -9.84 3.31 3.24
N LEU A 169 -8.81 3.72 2.48
CA LEU A 169 -8.50 5.13 2.28
C LEU A 169 -9.02 5.63 0.92
N GLY A 170 -10.22 6.18 0.96
CA GLY A 170 -10.85 6.90 -0.16
C GLY A 170 -11.91 6.11 -0.91
N LYS A 171 -12.80 6.85 -1.59
CA LYS A 171 -14.03 6.30 -2.22
C LYS A 171 -13.77 5.21 -3.25
N MET A 172 -12.65 5.27 -3.98
CA MET A 172 -12.32 4.22 -4.96
C MET A 172 -11.91 2.91 -4.28
N VAL A 173 -11.16 2.99 -3.17
CA VAL A 173 -10.80 1.83 -2.37
C VAL A 173 -12.04 1.16 -1.81
N GLU A 174 -12.90 1.95 -1.17
CA GLU A 174 -14.17 1.49 -0.63
C GLU A 174 -15.05 0.77 -1.68
N ARG A 175 -15.19 1.35 -2.88
CA ARG A 175 -15.96 0.73 -3.97
C ARG A 175 -15.42 -0.62 -4.41
N VAL A 176 -14.10 -0.80 -4.44
CA VAL A 176 -13.49 -2.08 -4.83
C VAL A 176 -13.66 -3.12 -3.73
N LEU A 177 -13.54 -2.73 -2.44
CA LEU A 177 -13.81 -3.64 -1.33
C LEU A 177 -15.28 -4.10 -1.33
N HIS A 178 -16.23 -3.18 -1.54
CA HIS A 178 -17.64 -3.53 -1.71
C HIS A 178 -17.89 -4.48 -2.88
N LEU A 179 -17.12 -4.37 -3.97
CA LEU A 179 -17.20 -5.33 -5.07
C LEU A 179 -16.72 -6.71 -4.64
N LEU A 180 -15.62 -6.80 -3.86
CA LEU A 180 -15.12 -8.07 -3.33
C LEU A 180 -16.12 -8.73 -2.36
N VAL A 181 -16.78 -7.94 -1.51
CA VAL A 181 -17.84 -8.43 -0.62
C VAL A 181 -19.01 -8.99 -1.45
N ARG A 182 -19.47 -8.24 -2.46
CA ARG A 182 -20.55 -8.72 -3.36
C ARG A 182 -20.19 -9.97 -4.14
N GLU A 183 -18.91 -10.16 -4.46
CA GLU A 183 -18.39 -11.36 -5.14
C GLU A 183 -18.09 -12.52 -4.18
N GLY A 184 -18.34 -12.37 -2.87
CA GLY A 184 -18.05 -13.40 -1.85
C GLY A 184 -16.55 -13.64 -1.63
N LYS A 185 -15.71 -12.67 -1.99
CA LYS A 185 -14.24 -12.72 -1.92
C LYS A 185 -13.66 -12.00 -0.70
N LEU A 186 -14.51 -11.29 0.04
CA LEU A 186 -14.20 -10.61 1.28
C LEU A 186 -15.41 -10.74 2.21
N ASP A 187 -15.18 -10.97 3.50
CA ASP A 187 -16.26 -11.00 4.48
C ASP A 187 -16.75 -9.56 4.73
N ALA A 188 -18.07 -9.38 4.85
CA ALA A 188 -18.66 -8.08 5.14
C ALA A 188 -18.43 -7.64 6.60
N GLU A 189 -18.10 -8.58 7.49
CA GLU A 189 -17.85 -8.32 8.91
C GLU A 189 -16.40 -7.95 9.24
N GLN A 190 -15.49 -7.98 8.25
CA GLN A 190 -14.08 -7.59 8.37
C GLN A 190 -13.84 -6.07 8.21
#